data_AF-W9GMB6-F1
#
_entry.id   AF-W9GMB6-F1
#
_cell.length_a   1.000
_cell.length_b   1.000
_cell.length_c   1.000
_cell.angle_alpha   90.00
_cell.angle_beta   90.00
_cell.angle_gamma   90.00
#
_symmetry.space_group_name_H-M   'P 1'
#
loop_
_entity.id
_entity.type
_entity.pdbx_description
1 polymer ?
#
loop_
_entity_poly.entity_id
_entity_poly.type
_entity_poly.pdbx_seq_one_letter_code
_entity_poly.pdbx_strand_id
1 'polypeptide(L)'
;MLRRLRAPATAVAALAVLFALATGSTTGEPATAPAVVAAKPAVRHTATATQPAISFTQPVAADPAGLERFYGQRVAWGRCARGWGDCASVWVPLDHDDPEGATVPISLYRLPAGLPAKRKGTLFINPGGPGGSGTDFAREAHRYLGEDVRSVWDVVGFDPRGIGESAGFDCLTDRDLDELYAADPTPETTAERRALDRADRARLRGCLARGGPLALHMGTESVARDLDILRAAVSDERLNYLGVSYGTMIGAMYADFFTSRVGYIVLDSGWSPTGSTPPT
;
A
#
# COMPACT_ATOMS: atom_id res chain seq x y z
N MET A 1 31.56 35.68 -54.13
CA MET A 1 32.70 35.57 -53.19
C MET A 1 32.16 35.17 -51.82
N LEU A 2 32.50 33.95 -51.37
CA LEU A 2 32.06 33.38 -50.09
C LEU A 2 32.70 34.09 -48.89
N ARG A 3 31.94 34.32 -47.81
CA ARG A 3 32.49 34.37 -46.44
C ARG A 3 31.50 33.85 -45.40
N ARG A 4 31.64 32.53 -45.17
CA ARG A 4 31.54 31.72 -43.93
C ARG A 4 30.52 32.09 -42.84
N LEU A 5 29.61 31.12 -42.65
CA LEU A 5 28.77 30.82 -41.48
C LEU A 5 29.55 30.76 -40.15
N ARG A 6 28.86 31.11 -39.05
CA ARG A 6 28.91 30.43 -37.74
C ARG A 6 27.71 30.85 -36.88
N ALA A 7 26.90 29.87 -36.47
CA ALA A 7 25.82 30.00 -35.49
C ALA A 7 26.37 29.93 -34.05
N PRO A 8 25.75 30.58 -33.06
CA PRO A 8 26.06 30.35 -31.65
C PRO A 8 25.24 29.16 -31.11
N ALA A 9 25.95 28.25 -30.45
CA ALA A 9 25.41 27.04 -29.86
C ALA A 9 24.73 27.31 -28.50
N THR A 10 23.67 26.54 -28.28
CA THR A 10 22.94 26.31 -27.02
C THR A 10 23.86 25.83 -25.89
N ALA A 11 23.78 26.47 -24.72
CA ALA A 11 24.40 25.97 -23.49
C ALA A 11 23.37 25.19 -22.68
N VAL A 12 23.58 23.88 -22.57
CA VAL A 12 22.87 22.95 -21.68
C VAL A 12 23.62 22.95 -20.34
N ALA A 13 22.95 23.33 -19.25
CA ALA A 13 23.49 23.19 -17.90
C ALA A 13 23.06 21.83 -17.34
N ALA A 14 23.96 20.84 -17.37
CA ALA A 14 23.82 19.59 -16.64
C ALA A 14 24.61 19.69 -15.33
N LEU A 15 23.90 19.69 -14.19
CA LEU A 15 24.51 19.52 -12.87
C LEU A 15 24.87 18.03 -12.69
N ALA A 16 26.14 17.68 -12.85
CA ALA A 16 26.68 16.38 -12.48
C ALA A 16 27.15 16.42 -11.02
N VAL A 17 26.58 15.57 -10.18
CA VAL A 17 27.01 15.35 -8.80
C VAL A 17 28.34 14.58 -8.81
N LEU A 18 29.41 15.18 -8.30
CA LEU A 18 30.71 14.52 -8.13
C LEU A 18 30.67 13.52 -6.96
N PHE A 19 30.92 12.25 -7.25
CA PHE A 19 31.39 11.27 -6.27
C PHE A 19 32.92 11.37 -6.18
N ALA A 20 33.44 11.76 -5.01
CA ALA A 20 34.87 11.74 -4.74
C ALA A 20 35.33 10.29 -4.46
N LEU A 21 36.04 9.69 -5.43
CA LEU A 21 36.85 8.49 -5.22
C LEU A 21 38.30 8.93 -4.99
N ALA A 22 38.79 8.75 -3.77
CA ALA A 22 40.20 8.94 -3.45
C ALA A 22 41.01 7.73 -3.94
N THR A 23 41.77 7.89 -5.02
CA THR A 23 42.80 6.93 -5.46
C THR A 23 44.18 7.49 -5.13
N GLY A 24 44.78 6.97 -4.05
CA GLY A 24 46.21 7.13 -3.77
C GLY A 24 46.97 5.94 -4.32
N SER A 25 47.80 6.15 -5.34
CA SER A 25 48.67 5.15 -5.95
C SER A 25 50.10 5.35 -5.44
N THR A 26 50.70 4.35 -4.81
CA THR A 26 52.16 4.24 -4.70
C THR A 26 52.58 2.83 -5.08
N THR A 27 53.45 2.77 -6.08
CA THR A 27 54.03 1.59 -6.74
C THR A 27 55.08 0.89 -5.87
N GLY A 28 55.00 -0.44 -5.78
CA GLY A 28 56.05 -1.32 -5.26
C GLY A 28 55.84 -2.75 -5.76
N GLU A 29 56.90 -3.35 -6.33
CA GLU A 29 56.96 -4.67 -7.00
C GLU A 29 56.63 -5.90 -6.11
N PRO A 30 56.33 -7.06 -6.71
CA PRO A 30 55.63 -8.16 -6.05
C PRO A 30 56.58 -9.11 -5.32
N ALA A 31 56.34 -9.33 -4.03
CA ALA A 31 56.88 -10.47 -3.28
C ALA A 31 55.78 -11.52 -3.11
N THR A 32 55.94 -12.66 -3.77
CA THR A 32 55.11 -13.86 -3.59
C THR A 32 55.24 -14.38 -2.15
N ALA A 33 54.18 -14.21 -1.36
CA ALA A 33 53.96 -14.90 -0.09
C ALA A 33 52.74 -15.83 -0.22
N PRO A 34 52.76 -17.04 0.39
CA PRO A 34 51.73 -18.04 0.17
C PRO A 34 50.39 -17.61 0.78
N ALA A 35 49.32 -17.77 0.00
CA ALA A 35 47.96 -17.53 0.44
C ALA A 35 47.58 -18.50 1.56
N VAL A 36 47.53 -18.00 2.80
CA VAL A 36 46.82 -18.66 3.88
C VAL A 36 45.34 -18.41 3.65
N VAL A 37 44.65 -19.41 3.08
CA VAL A 37 43.18 -19.46 3.04
C VAL A 37 42.69 -19.56 4.48
N ALA A 38 42.39 -18.43 5.10
CA ALA A 38 41.66 -18.41 6.36
C ALA A 38 40.23 -18.87 6.08
N ALA A 39 39.96 -20.15 6.34
CA ALA A 39 38.61 -20.69 6.32
C ALA A 39 37.74 -19.88 7.29
N LYS A 40 36.75 -19.14 6.77
CA LYS A 40 35.67 -18.57 7.57
C LYS A 40 35.01 -19.73 8.32
N PRO A 41 34.93 -19.71 9.66
CA PRO A 41 34.20 -20.75 10.37
C PRO A 41 32.73 -20.66 9.95
N ALA A 42 32.23 -21.72 9.32
CA ALA A 42 30.82 -21.88 9.06
C ALA A 42 30.13 -22.05 10.42
N VAL A 43 29.55 -20.95 10.92
CA VAL A 43 28.62 -21.02 12.04
C VAL A 43 27.39 -21.76 11.53
N ARG A 44 27.33 -23.08 11.80
CA ARG A 44 26.09 -23.84 11.69
C ARG A 44 25.13 -23.29 12.73
N HIS A 45 24.25 -22.38 12.31
CA HIS A 45 23.05 -22.08 13.07
C HIS A 45 22.11 -23.29 12.95
N THR A 46 22.33 -24.32 13.76
CA THR A 46 21.26 -25.24 14.16
C THR A 46 20.34 -24.49 15.12
N ALA A 47 19.61 -23.50 14.60
CA ALA A 47 18.50 -22.90 15.30
C ALA A 47 17.27 -23.77 15.02
N THR A 48 17.10 -24.83 15.80
CA THR A 48 15.77 -25.41 16.02
C THR A 48 15.00 -24.40 16.88
N ALA A 49 14.64 -23.26 16.28
CA ALA A 49 13.71 -22.34 16.89
C ALA A 49 12.33 -23.00 16.73
N THR A 50 11.91 -23.76 17.73
CA THR A 50 10.51 -24.12 17.91
C THR A 50 9.76 -22.81 18.12
N GLN A 51 9.33 -22.18 17.01
CA GLN A 51 8.44 -21.03 17.09
C GLN A 51 7.15 -21.52 17.77
N PRO A 52 6.71 -20.89 18.85
CA PRO A 52 5.44 -21.25 19.47
C PRO A 52 4.34 -21.14 18.42
N ALA A 53 3.57 -22.22 18.25
CA ALA A 53 2.41 -22.20 17.36
C ALA A 53 1.41 -21.18 17.94
N ILE A 54 1.22 -20.06 17.25
CA ILE A 54 0.16 -19.10 17.59
C ILE A 54 -1.16 -19.85 17.46
N SER A 55 -1.82 -20.10 18.59
CA SER A 55 -3.11 -20.77 18.66
C SER A 55 -4.19 -19.75 18.92
N PHE A 56 -5.12 -19.63 17.97
CA PHE A 56 -6.27 -18.76 18.11
C PHE A 56 -7.35 -19.45 18.94
N THR A 57 -7.43 -19.15 20.24
CA THR A 57 -8.32 -19.84 21.18
C THR A 57 -9.67 -19.17 21.37
N GLN A 58 -9.84 -17.91 20.96
CA GLN A 58 -11.11 -17.21 21.06
C GLN A 58 -12.08 -17.64 19.93
N PRO A 59 -13.36 -17.91 20.22
CA PRO A 59 -14.37 -18.10 19.19
C PRO A 59 -14.46 -16.88 18.28
N VAL A 60 -14.63 -17.11 16.98
CA VAL A 60 -14.89 -16.04 16.01
C VAL A 60 -16.32 -15.53 16.24
N ALA A 61 -16.49 -14.23 16.46
CA ALA A 61 -17.80 -13.62 16.65
C ALA A 61 -18.67 -13.78 15.39
N ALA A 62 -20.00 -13.80 15.57
CA ALA A 62 -20.96 -13.79 14.46
C ALA A 62 -20.87 -12.48 13.64
N ASP A 63 -21.33 -12.53 12.39
CA ASP A 63 -21.35 -11.36 11.52
C ASP A 63 -22.26 -10.26 12.08
N PRO A 64 -21.93 -8.97 11.86
CA PRO A 64 -22.78 -7.88 12.31
C PRO A 64 -24.19 -7.98 11.69
N ALA A 65 -25.20 -7.80 12.53
CA ALA A 65 -26.61 -7.83 12.10
C ALA A 65 -26.89 -6.69 11.10
N GLY A 66 -27.73 -6.96 10.10
CA GLY A 66 -28.10 -5.99 9.06
C GLY A 66 -27.10 -5.87 7.91
N LEU A 67 -25.98 -6.61 7.94
CA LEU A 67 -25.00 -6.68 6.86
C LEU A 67 -24.99 -8.04 6.14
N GLU A 68 -26.01 -8.88 6.33
CA GLU A 68 -26.05 -10.27 5.85
C GLU A 68 -25.85 -10.35 4.33
N ARG A 69 -26.41 -9.39 3.58
CA ARG A 69 -26.24 -9.31 2.12
C ARG A 69 -24.78 -9.09 1.69
N PHE A 70 -23.98 -8.45 2.53
CA PHE A 70 -22.58 -8.17 2.25
C PHE A 70 -21.67 -9.31 2.72
N TYR A 71 -21.88 -9.84 3.94
CA TYR A 71 -21.11 -10.96 4.49
C TYR A 71 -21.39 -12.30 3.79
N GLY A 72 -22.59 -12.44 3.20
CA GLY A 72 -22.97 -13.61 2.41
C GLY A 72 -22.34 -13.66 1.00
N GLN A 73 -21.62 -12.62 0.58
CA GLN A 73 -20.96 -12.60 -0.73
C GLN A 73 -19.88 -13.68 -0.84
N ARG A 74 -19.65 -14.13 -2.07
CA ARG A 74 -18.51 -14.96 -2.45
C ARG A 74 -17.81 -14.32 -3.62
N VAL A 75 -16.48 -14.20 -3.52
CA VAL A 75 -15.70 -13.56 -4.59
C VAL A 75 -15.76 -14.39 -5.86
N ALA A 76 -16.28 -13.80 -6.94
CA ALA A 76 -16.27 -14.37 -8.27
C ALA A 76 -14.97 -13.98 -8.99
N TRP A 77 -13.91 -14.76 -8.76
CA TRP A 77 -12.60 -14.53 -9.38
C TRP A 77 -12.63 -14.80 -10.89
N GLY A 78 -12.15 -13.83 -11.68
CA GLY A 78 -11.88 -13.99 -13.11
C GLY A 78 -10.44 -13.62 -13.44
N ARG A 79 -9.95 -14.03 -14.61
CA ARG A 79 -8.63 -13.57 -15.09
C ARG A 79 -8.67 -12.06 -15.28
N CYS A 80 -7.66 -11.35 -14.76
CA CYS A 80 -7.53 -9.92 -15.01
C CYS A 80 -7.27 -9.65 -16.50
N ALA A 81 -7.78 -8.52 -17.00
CA ALA A 81 -7.47 -8.05 -18.36
C ALA A 81 -5.98 -7.70 -18.55
N ARG A 82 -5.30 -7.33 -17.46
CA ARG A 82 -3.86 -7.06 -17.42
C ARG A 82 -3.21 -7.87 -16.30
N GLY A 83 -1.99 -8.33 -16.53
CA GLY A 83 -1.21 -9.11 -15.57
C GLY A 83 -1.62 -10.58 -15.51
N TRP A 84 -1.09 -11.30 -14.52
CA TRP A 84 -1.13 -12.76 -14.44
C TRP A 84 -2.05 -13.29 -13.33
N GLY A 85 -2.60 -12.38 -12.52
CA GLY A 85 -3.47 -12.71 -11.39
C GLY A 85 -4.95 -12.83 -11.76
N ASP A 86 -5.75 -12.99 -10.71
CA ASP A 86 -7.21 -12.97 -10.78
C ASP A 86 -7.75 -11.64 -10.23
N CYS A 87 -8.79 -11.12 -10.86
CA CYS A 87 -9.46 -9.89 -10.47
C CYS A 87 -10.90 -10.21 -10.07
N ALA A 88 -11.43 -9.41 -9.16
CA ALA A 88 -12.82 -9.44 -8.77
C ALA A 88 -13.24 -8.11 -8.14
N SER A 89 -14.53 -7.97 -7.86
CA SER A 89 -15.06 -6.88 -7.06
C SER A 89 -15.96 -7.44 -5.96
N VAL A 90 -15.94 -6.79 -4.80
CA VAL A 90 -16.86 -7.06 -3.68
C VAL A 90 -17.61 -5.78 -3.38
N TRP A 91 -18.92 -5.88 -3.19
CA TRP A 91 -19.74 -4.71 -2.87
C TRP A 91 -19.77 -4.48 -1.36
N VAL A 92 -19.65 -3.22 -0.95
CA VAL A 92 -19.76 -2.79 0.45
C VAL A 92 -20.81 -1.69 0.55
N PRO A 93 -21.43 -1.45 1.71
CA PRO A 93 -22.30 -0.29 1.86
C PRO A 93 -21.48 0.99 1.75
N LEU A 94 -22.06 2.00 1.09
CA LEU A 94 -21.52 3.35 1.05
C LEU A 94 -21.36 3.88 2.48
N ASP A 95 -22.43 3.76 3.27
CA ASP A 95 -22.47 4.08 4.69
C ASP A 95 -22.76 2.81 5.50
N HIS A 96 -21.86 2.45 6.42
CA HIS A 96 -22.05 1.26 7.28
C HIS A 96 -23.17 1.45 8.30
N ASP A 97 -23.57 2.70 8.58
CA ASP A 97 -24.71 3.01 9.46
C ASP A 97 -26.06 3.02 8.70
N ASP A 98 -26.03 3.04 7.36
CA ASP A 98 -27.18 2.84 6.47
C ASP A 98 -26.88 1.71 5.48
N PRO A 99 -26.85 0.44 5.96
CA PRO A 99 -26.43 -0.68 5.15
C PRO A 99 -27.39 -0.97 4.00
N GLU A 100 -28.63 -0.46 4.04
CA GLU A 100 -29.64 -0.63 2.99
C GLU A 100 -29.49 0.36 1.84
N GLY A 101 -28.72 1.43 2.02
CA GLY A 101 -28.46 2.48 1.04
C GLY A 101 -27.58 2.06 -0.15
N ALA A 102 -26.94 3.06 -0.75
CA ALA A 102 -26.06 2.87 -1.90
C ALA A 102 -24.85 1.98 -1.57
N THR A 103 -24.24 1.39 -2.60
CA THR A 103 -23.07 0.51 -2.46
C THR A 103 -21.87 1.04 -3.23
N VAL A 104 -20.69 0.59 -2.81
CA VAL A 104 -19.40 0.92 -3.44
C VAL A 104 -18.73 -0.40 -3.85
N PRO A 105 -18.20 -0.52 -5.07
CA PRO A 105 -17.41 -1.68 -5.45
C PRO A 105 -15.98 -1.54 -4.91
N ILE A 106 -15.47 -2.61 -4.31
CA ILE A 106 -14.08 -2.74 -3.89
C ILE A 106 -13.38 -3.72 -4.81
N SER A 107 -12.43 -3.20 -5.59
CA SER A 107 -11.64 -3.96 -6.57
C SER A 107 -10.51 -4.73 -5.89
N LEU A 108 -10.40 -6.00 -6.26
CA LEU A 108 -9.43 -6.96 -5.72
C LEU A 108 -8.52 -7.48 -6.83
N TYR A 109 -7.26 -7.70 -6.48
CA TYR A 109 -6.29 -8.42 -7.30
C TYR A 109 -5.65 -9.53 -6.47
N ARG A 110 -5.77 -10.77 -6.93
CA ARG A 110 -5.22 -11.97 -6.30
C ARG A 110 -4.08 -12.55 -7.11
N LEU A 111 -2.96 -12.80 -6.43
CA LEU A 111 -1.97 -13.77 -6.86
C LEU A 111 -2.22 -15.08 -6.10
N PRO A 112 -2.66 -16.16 -6.77
CA PRO A 112 -2.86 -17.45 -6.13
C PRO A 112 -1.55 -17.97 -5.52
N ALA A 113 -1.66 -18.69 -4.41
CA ALA A 113 -0.52 -19.38 -3.80
C ALA A 113 0.19 -20.29 -4.82
N GLY A 114 1.51 -20.19 -4.90
CA GLY A 114 2.32 -21.00 -5.82
C GLY A 114 2.22 -22.52 -5.57
N LEU A 115 1.89 -22.93 -4.35
CA LEU A 115 1.65 -24.32 -3.95
C LEU A 115 0.25 -24.46 -3.35
N PRO A 116 -0.81 -24.60 -4.17
CA PRO A 116 -2.20 -24.63 -3.70
C PRO A 116 -2.49 -25.68 -2.62
N ALA A 117 -1.82 -26.84 -2.71
CA ALA A 117 -1.94 -27.91 -1.72
C ALA A 117 -1.40 -27.56 -0.32
N LYS A 118 -0.61 -26.48 -0.20
CA LYS A 118 -0.04 -25.97 1.06
C LYS A 118 -0.61 -24.60 1.42
N ARG A 119 -1.70 -24.17 0.77
CA ARG A 119 -2.33 -22.86 0.99
C ARG A 119 -2.74 -22.71 2.46
N LYS A 120 -2.32 -21.61 3.06
CA LYS A 120 -2.62 -21.22 4.45
C LYS A 120 -3.83 -20.30 4.59
N GLY A 121 -4.25 -19.66 3.51
CA GLY A 121 -5.34 -18.68 3.52
C GLY A 121 -5.06 -17.54 2.55
N THR A 122 -5.79 -16.44 2.75
CA THR A 122 -5.56 -15.17 2.08
C THR A 122 -4.68 -14.28 2.95
N LEU A 123 -3.67 -13.66 2.34
CA LEU A 123 -2.91 -12.54 2.90
C LEU A 123 -3.35 -11.26 2.19
N PHE A 124 -4.15 -10.46 2.86
CA PHE A 124 -4.49 -9.13 2.38
C PHE A 124 -3.31 -8.17 2.53
N ILE A 125 -3.07 -7.32 1.54
CA ILE A 125 -1.97 -6.36 1.59
C ILE A 125 -2.44 -4.96 1.23
N ASN A 126 -1.81 -3.94 1.83
CA ASN A 126 -2.06 -2.55 1.50
C ASN A 126 -0.77 -1.71 1.56
N PRO A 127 -0.47 -0.89 0.53
CA PRO A 127 0.77 -0.10 0.47
C PRO A 127 0.76 1.15 1.35
N GLY A 128 -0.42 1.57 1.85
CA GLY A 128 -0.61 2.86 2.48
C GLY A 128 -0.79 4.01 1.49
N GLY A 129 -0.05 5.09 1.71
CA GLY A 129 -0.32 6.41 1.12
C GLY A 129 -0.77 7.41 2.20
N PRO A 130 -2.08 7.68 2.39
CA PRO A 130 -3.24 7.09 1.72
C PRO A 130 -3.31 7.41 0.22
N GLY A 131 -4.17 6.69 -0.51
CA GLY A 131 -4.36 6.84 -1.96
C GLY A 131 -3.58 5.86 -2.82
N GLY A 132 -2.77 4.97 -2.23
CA GLY A 132 -2.09 3.91 -2.95
C GLY A 132 -3.05 2.81 -3.41
N SER A 133 -2.92 2.41 -4.67
CA SER A 133 -3.62 1.24 -5.26
C SER A 133 -3.08 -0.05 -4.65
N GLY A 134 -3.93 -0.77 -3.91
CA GLY A 134 -3.56 -2.05 -3.34
C GLY A 134 -3.51 -3.16 -4.39
N THR A 135 -4.32 -3.05 -5.43
CA THR A 135 -4.28 -3.98 -6.57
C THR A 135 -2.96 -3.88 -7.32
N ASP A 136 -2.45 -2.67 -7.57
CA ASP A 136 -1.13 -2.48 -8.18
C ASP A 136 0.01 -2.90 -7.25
N PHE A 137 -0.13 -2.64 -5.95
CA PHE A 137 0.82 -3.16 -4.97
C PHE A 137 0.93 -4.69 -5.07
N ALA A 138 -0.20 -5.41 -5.08
CA ALA A 138 -0.21 -6.86 -5.21
C ALA A 138 0.37 -7.37 -6.54
N ARG A 139 0.28 -6.64 -7.64
CA ARG A 139 0.97 -7.01 -8.90
C ARG A 139 2.48 -7.08 -8.72
N GLU A 140 3.03 -6.16 -7.91
CA GLU A 140 4.45 -6.04 -7.64
C GLU A 140 4.91 -6.86 -6.42
N ALA A 141 4.04 -7.71 -5.84
CA ALA A 141 4.33 -8.48 -4.64
C ALA A 141 5.63 -9.29 -4.69
N HIS A 142 6.01 -9.78 -5.87
CA HIS A 142 7.26 -10.54 -6.06
C HIS A 142 8.53 -9.75 -5.72
N ARG A 143 8.47 -8.41 -5.72
CA ARG A 143 9.61 -7.54 -5.44
C ARG A 143 9.94 -7.41 -3.96
N TYR A 144 8.98 -7.68 -3.08
CA TYR A 144 9.12 -7.45 -1.64
C TYR A 144 8.58 -8.58 -0.77
N LEU A 145 7.76 -9.50 -1.31
CA LEU A 145 7.39 -10.75 -0.63
C LEU A 145 8.28 -11.90 -1.13
N GLY A 146 8.89 -12.59 -0.16
CA GLY A 146 9.65 -13.80 -0.40
C GLY A 146 8.81 -14.92 -1.03
N GLU A 147 9.49 -15.85 -1.70
CA GLU A 147 8.85 -17.02 -2.31
C GLU A 147 8.18 -17.91 -1.25
N ASP A 148 8.76 -18.00 -0.07
CA ASP A 148 8.21 -18.71 1.09
C ASP A 148 6.82 -18.22 1.49
N VAL A 149 6.56 -16.92 1.37
CA VAL A 149 5.23 -16.32 1.58
C VAL A 149 4.33 -16.57 0.38
N ARG A 150 4.74 -16.17 -0.82
CA ARG A 150 3.91 -16.25 -2.04
C ARG A 150 3.57 -17.69 -2.45
N SER A 151 4.33 -18.67 -1.99
CA SER A 151 4.06 -20.08 -2.29
C SER A 151 2.88 -20.64 -1.48
N VAL A 152 2.57 -20.07 -0.32
CA VAL A 152 1.58 -20.66 0.61
C VAL A 152 0.41 -19.73 0.94
N TRP A 153 0.44 -18.48 0.49
CA TRP A 153 -0.67 -17.53 0.67
C TRP A 153 -1.23 -17.10 -0.67
N ASP A 154 -2.56 -17.01 -0.76
CA ASP A 154 -3.16 -16.18 -1.80
C ASP A 154 -2.89 -14.73 -1.41
N VAL A 155 -2.09 -14.02 -2.19
CA VAL A 155 -1.78 -12.61 -1.91
C VAL A 155 -2.85 -11.76 -2.57
N VAL A 156 -3.62 -11.02 -1.77
CA VAL A 156 -4.74 -10.20 -2.25
C VAL A 156 -4.49 -8.73 -1.93
N GLY A 157 -4.34 -7.93 -2.98
CA GLY A 157 -4.41 -6.48 -2.88
C GLY A 157 -5.84 -5.99 -3.10
N PHE A 158 -6.24 -4.94 -2.41
CA PHE A 158 -7.52 -4.28 -2.60
C PHE A 158 -7.33 -2.78 -2.70
N ASP A 159 -8.07 -2.14 -3.60
CA ASP A 159 -8.11 -0.69 -3.67
C ASP A 159 -9.15 -0.19 -2.67
N PRO A 160 -8.80 0.65 -1.68
CA PRO A 160 -9.80 1.21 -0.77
C PRO A 160 -10.89 1.99 -1.52
N ARG A 161 -12.07 2.12 -0.92
CA ARG A 161 -13.18 2.94 -1.45
C ARG A 161 -12.69 4.32 -1.95
N GLY A 162 -13.04 4.66 -3.17
CA GLY A 162 -12.64 5.92 -3.83
C GLY A 162 -11.19 5.97 -4.32
N ILE A 163 -10.46 4.85 -4.32
CA ILE A 163 -9.09 4.72 -4.83
C ILE A 163 -9.07 3.75 -6.01
N GLY A 164 -8.22 4.03 -7.01
CA GLY A 164 -7.97 3.12 -8.13
C GLY A 164 -9.26 2.66 -8.81
N GLU A 165 -9.40 1.35 -8.98
CA GLU A 165 -10.57 0.75 -9.63
C GLU A 165 -11.78 0.60 -8.67
N SER A 166 -11.69 1.07 -7.43
CA SER A 166 -12.79 1.06 -6.44
C SER A 166 -13.57 2.38 -6.44
N ALA A 167 -14.08 2.75 -7.61
CA ALA A 167 -14.75 4.03 -7.86
C ALA A 167 -13.84 5.26 -7.58
N GLY A 168 -12.58 5.20 -8.01
CA GLY A 168 -11.65 6.32 -7.95
C GLY A 168 -12.15 7.54 -8.74
N PHE A 169 -11.83 8.73 -8.23
CA PHE A 169 -12.15 10.01 -8.88
C PHE A 169 -11.07 11.06 -8.61
N ASP A 170 -10.90 11.97 -9.55
CA ASP A 170 -9.96 13.07 -9.40
C ASP A 170 -10.60 14.28 -8.73
N CYS A 171 -9.94 14.81 -7.70
CA CYS A 171 -10.37 16.02 -7.02
C CYS A 171 -10.08 17.30 -7.80
N LEU A 172 -9.20 17.27 -8.80
CA LEU A 172 -8.73 18.41 -9.58
C LEU A 172 -8.62 17.98 -11.06
N THR A 173 -8.67 18.93 -11.98
CA THR A 173 -8.23 18.66 -13.36
C THR A 173 -6.70 18.66 -13.41
N ASP A 174 -6.09 18.07 -14.45
CA ASP A 174 -4.63 18.08 -14.63
C ASP A 174 -4.06 19.50 -14.57
N ARG A 175 -4.73 20.46 -15.22
CA ARG A 175 -4.31 21.87 -15.18
C ARG A 175 -4.38 22.45 -13.78
N ASP A 176 -5.46 22.21 -13.04
CA ASP A 176 -5.59 22.74 -11.66
C ASP A 176 -4.57 22.06 -10.72
N LEU A 177 -4.17 20.81 -11.01
CA LEU A 177 -3.12 20.11 -10.30
C LEU A 177 -1.72 20.67 -10.63
N ASP A 178 -1.44 20.99 -11.90
CA ASP A 178 -0.22 21.67 -12.32
C ASP A 178 -0.08 23.04 -11.63
N GLU A 179 -1.16 23.81 -11.57
CA GLU A 179 -1.20 25.09 -10.86
C GLU A 179 -0.93 24.92 -9.37
N LEU A 180 -1.49 23.87 -8.74
CA LEU A 180 -1.22 23.55 -7.34
C LEU A 180 0.25 23.20 -7.11
N TYR A 181 0.88 22.41 -7.99
CA TYR A 181 2.29 22.06 -7.87
C TYR A 181 3.25 23.20 -8.18
N ALA A 182 2.83 24.17 -9.00
CA ALA A 182 3.60 25.38 -9.26
C ALA A 182 3.50 26.43 -8.13
N ALA A 183 2.54 26.28 -7.21
CA ALA A 183 2.35 27.21 -6.10
C ALA A 183 3.49 27.11 -5.06
N ASP A 184 3.77 28.22 -4.37
CA ASP A 184 4.71 28.25 -3.25
C ASP A 184 4.19 27.35 -2.10
N PRO A 185 4.89 26.27 -1.74
CA PRO A 185 4.47 25.37 -0.67
C PRO A 185 4.67 25.96 0.73
N THR A 186 5.35 27.11 0.83
CA THR A 186 5.71 27.79 2.09
C THR A 186 5.15 29.22 2.13
N PRO A 187 3.83 29.40 2.29
CA PRO A 187 3.19 30.71 2.23
C PRO A 187 3.54 31.60 3.45
N GLU A 188 4.42 32.58 3.25
CA GLU A 188 4.95 33.46 4.31
C GLU A 188 4.11 34.73 4.50
N THR A 189 3.44 35.21 3.45
CA THR A 189 2.61 36.41 3.49
C THR A 189 1.12 36.12 3.70
N THR A 190 0.38 37.12 4.16
CA THR A 190 -1.09 37.02 4.27
C THR A 190 -1.75 36.81 2.90
N ALA A 191 -1.16 37.33 1.83
CA ALA A 191 -1.69 37.16 0.48
C ALA A 191 -1.52 35.71 -0.01
N GLU A 192 -0.35 35.12 0.20
CA GLU A 192 -0.05 33.72 -0.14
C GLU A 192 -0.92 32.75 0.67
N ARG A 193 -1.04 32.95 1.99
CA ARG A 193 -1.93 32.13 2.82
C ARG A 193 -3.38 32.19 2.35
N ARG A 194 -3.88 33.37 1.99
CA ARG A 194 -5.23 33.52 1.42
C ARG A 194 -5.37 32.84 0.05
N ALA A 195 -4.31 32.75 -0.74
CA ALA A 195 -4.32 32.07 -2.02
C ALA A 195 -4.37 30.54 -1.83
N LEU A 196 -3.55 29.99 -0.94
CA LEU A 196 -3.60 28.57 -0.55
C LEU A 196 -4.99 28.19 -0.04
N ASP A 197 -5.54 28.98 0.88
CA ASP A 197 -6.90 28.84 1.41
C ASP A 197 -8.00 28.79 0.33
N ARG A 198 -7.82 29.53 -0.78
CA ARG A 198 -8.76 29.50 -1.91
C ARG A 198 -8.56 28.24 -2.76
N ALA A 199 -7.32 27.84 -2.99
CA ALA A 199 -6.96 26.62 -3.70
C ALA A 199 -7.48 25.37 -2.98
N ASP A 200 -7.27 25.27 -1.67
CA ASP A 200 -7.77 24.15 -0.86
C ASP A 200 -9.30 24.06 -0.87
N ARG A 201 -9.98 25.20 -0.75
CA ARG A 201 -11.44 25.24 -0.88
C ARG A 201 -11.92 24.85 -2.28
N ALA A 202 -11.19 25.22 -3.33
CA ALA A 202 -11.50 24.80 -4.69
C ALA A 202 -11.31 23.30 -4.88
N ARG A 203 -10.22 22.74 -4.35
CA ARG A 203 -9.94 21.30 -4.33
C ARG A 203 -11.03 20.53 -3.61
N LEU A 204 -11.41 20.95 -2.40
CA LEU A 204 -12.49 20.31 -1.64
C LEU A 204 -13.81 20.31 -2.40
N ARG A 205 -14.19 21.46 -3.00
CA ARG A 205 -15.39 21.53 -3.85
C ARG A 205 -15.31 20.58 -5.04
N GLY A 206 -14.13 20.48 -5.67
CA GLY A 206 -13.87 19.53 -6.75
C GLY A 206 -14.07 18.08 -6.31
N CYS A 207 -13.51 17.69 -5.16
CA CYS A 207 -13.72 16.36 -4.58
C CYS A 207 -15.20 16.09 -4.31
N LEU A 208 -15.91 17.01 -3.66
CA LEU A 208 -17.33 16.83 -3.32
C LEU A 208 -18.22 16.74 -4.57
N ALA A 209 -17.92 17.54 -5.60
CA ALA A 209 -18.67 17.54 -6.84
C ALA A 209 -18.45 16.26 -7.67
N ARG A 210 -17.21 15.74 -7.71
CA ARG A 210 -16.85 14.56 -8.53
C ARG A 210 -17.01 13.23 -7.81
N GLY A 211 -16.69 13.19 -6.52
CA GLY A 211 -16.87 12.01 -5.68
C GLY A 211 -18.29 11.85 -5.15
N GLY A 212 -19.11 12.90 -5.21
CA GLY A 212 -20.49 12.85 -4.72
C GLY A 212 -20.58 12.40 -3.25
N PRO A 213 -21.56 11.55 -2.90
CA PRO A 213 -21.66 10.98 -1.55
C PRO A 213 -20.41 10.21 -1.10
N LEU A 214 -19.72 9.50 -2.00
CA LEU A 214 -18.53 8.71 -1.68
C LEU A 214 -17.44 9.55 -1.01
N ALA A 215 -17.24 10.80 -1.44
CA ALA A 215 -16.25 11.71 -0.87
C ALA A 215 -16.41 11.94 0.66
N LEU A 216 -17.59 11.68 1.21
CA LEU A 216 -17.89 11.81 2.65
C LEU A 216 -17.74 10.50 3.44
N HIS A 217 -17.59 9.35 2.76
CA HIS A 217 -17.53 8.03 3.38
C HIS A 217 -16.20 7.30 3.11
N MET A 218 -15.12 8.02 2.78
CA MET A 218 -13.79 7.46 2.47
C MET A 218 -12.85 7.35 3.68
N GLY A 219 -13.38 7.47 4.90
CA GLY A 219 -12.59 7.40 6.13
C GLY A 219 -11.96 6.02 6.37
N THR A 220 -10.84 5.97 7.11
CA THR A 220 -10.14 4.73 7.47
C THR A 220 -11.05 3.75 8.21
N GLU A 221 -11.95 4.26 9.05
CA GLU A 221 -12.94 3.47 9.76
C GLU A 221 -13.81 2.66 8.80
N SER A 222 -14.36 3.31 7.77
CA SER A 222 -15.15 2.63 6.75
C SER A 222 -14.32 1.62 5.95
N VAL A 223 -13.06 1.95 5.63
CA VAL A 223 -12.13 1.01 4.96
C VAL A 223 -11.83 -0.22 5.83
N ALA A 224 -11.68 -0.05 7.14
CA ALA A 224 -11.46 -1.16 8.07
C ALA A 224 -12.70 -2.07 8.16
N ARG A 225 -13.91 -1.50 8.14
CA ARG A 225 -15.16 -2.29 8.07
C ARG A 225 -15.33 -3.00 6.73
N ASP A 226 -14.93 -2.37 5.62
CA ASP A 226 -14.91 -3.02 4.31
C ASP A 226 -14.00 -4.24 4.32
N LEU A 227 -12.83 -4.12 4.93
CA LEU A 227 -11.85 -5.20 5.01
C LEU A 227 -12.41 -6.46 5.71
N ASP A 228 -13.33 -6.32 6.67
CA ASP A 228 -14.01 -7.46 7.28
C ASP A 228 -15.02 -8.13 6.33
N ILE A 229 -15.74 -7.33 5.53
CA ILE A 229 -16.58 -7.86 4.45
C ILE A 229 -15.72 -8.58 3.41
N LEU A 230 -14.56 -8.01 3.03
CA LEU A 230 -13.63 -8.65 2.09
C LEU A 230 -13.09 -9.98 2.64
N ARG A 231 -12.72 -10.04 3.92
CA ARG A 231 -12.30 -11.27 4.60
C ARG A 231 -13.40 -12.33 4.51
N ALA A 232 -14.63 -11.96 4.85
CA ALA A 232 -15.76 -12.88 4.77
C ALA A 232 -16.04 -13.34 3.33
N ALA A 233 -15.91 -12.44 2.35
CA ALA A 233 -16.15 -12.74 0.94
C ALA A 233 -15.16 -13.77 0.37
N VAL A 234 -13.90 -13.73 0.82
CA VAL A 234 -12.89 -14.76 0.48
C VAL A 234 -12.99 -16.03 1.34
N SER A 235 -13.99 -16.10 2.22
CA SER A 235 -14.29 -17.24 3.11
C SER A 235 -13.22 -17.53 4.16
N ASP A 236 -12.42 -16.55 4.54
CA ASP A 236 -11.45 -16.70 5.62
C ASP A 236 -12.11 -16.36 6.96
N GLU A 237 -11.95 -17.18 8.00
CA GLU A 237 -12.52 -16.90 9.33
C GLU A 237 -11.82 -15.75 10.06
N ARG A 238 -10.54 -15.55 9.77
CA ARG A 238 -9.69 -14.53 10.38
C ARG A 238 -8.90 -13.80 9.31
N LEU A 239 -8.70 -12.50 9.51
CA LEU A 239 -7.92 -11.67 8.61
C LEU A 239 -6.43 -11.93 8.81
N ASN A 240 -5.72 -12.27 7.73
CA ASN A 240 -4.27 -12.15 7.68
C ASN A 240 -3.93 -10.93 6.81
N TYR A 241 -3.10 -10.03 7.34
CA TYR A 241 -2.91 -8.71 6.77
C TYR A 241 -1.47 -8.21 6.89
N LEU A 242 -0.97 -7.61 5.81
CA LEU A 242 0.26 -6.82 5.79
C LEU A 242 -0.09 -5.38 5.37
N GLY A 243 0.02 -4.45 6.31
CA GLY A 243 -0.15 -3.02 6.06
C GLY A 243 1.18 -2.30 6.13
N VAL A 244 1.47 -1.48 5.12
CA VAL A 244 2.65 -0.60 5.10
C VAL A 244 2.22 0.85 5.26
N SER A 245 2.96 1.64 6.03
CA SER A 245 2.73 3.09 6.18
C SER A 245 1.28 3.39 6.66
N TYR A 246 0.49 4.20 5.95
CA TYR A 246 -0.93 4.43 6.26
C TYR A 246 -1.76 3.13 6.38
N GLY A 247 -1.37 2.07 5.64
CA GLY A 247 -1.99 0.75 5.74
C GLY A 247 -1.88 0.15 7.15
N THR A 248 -0.95 0.62 7.97
CA THR A 248 -0.84 0.22 9.38
C THR A 248 -2.02 0.72 10.22
N MET A 249 -2.57 1.90 9.90
CA MET A 249 -3.75 2.44 10.58
C MET A 249 -5.01 1.65 10.24
N ILE A 250 -5.17 1.21 8.98
CA ILE A 250 -6.25 0.29 8.58
C ILE A 250 -6.18 -1.01 9.40
N GLY A 251 -4.99 -1.62 9.47
CA GLY A 251 -4.79 -2.86 10.22
C GLY A 251 -5.03 -2.71 11.73
N ALA A 252 -4.60 -1.60 12.32
CA ALA A 252 -4.83 -1.30 13.73
C ALA A 252 -6.31 -1.08 14.04
N MET A 253 -7.04 -0.29 13.24
CA MET A 253 -8.48 -0.10 13.41
C MET A 253 -9.25 -1.40 13.21
N TYR A 254 -8.88 -2.22 12.22
CA TYR A 254 -9.48 -3.54 12.05
C TYR A 254 -9.30 -4.41 13.31
N ALA A 255 -8.09 -4.43 13.88
CA ALA A 255 -7.81 -5.22 15.07
C ALA A 255 -8.59 -4.76 16.30
N ASP A 256 -8.88 -3.46 16.41
CA ASP A 256 -9.72 -2.88 17.46
C ASP A 256 -11.20 -3.25 17.26
N PHE A 257 -11.73 -3.10 16.04
CA PHE A 257 -13.15 -3.37 15.75
C PHE A 257 -13.50 -4.86 15.75
N PHE A 258 -12.57 -5.71 15.31
CA PHE A 258 -12.83 -7.12 15.01
C PHE A 258 -11.84 -8.06 15.71
N THR A 259 -11.56 -7.83 16.99
CA THR A 259 -10.57 -8.56 17.81
C THR A 259 -10.62 -10.09 17.65
N SER A 260 -11.81 -10.70 17.63
CA SER A 260 -11.96 -12.17 17.47
C SER A 260 -11.70 -12.68 16.05
N ARG A 261 -11.65 -11.79 15.05
CA ARG A 261 -11.44 -12.06 13.62
C ARG A 261 -10.03 -11.70 13.16
N VAL A 262 -9.11 -11.44 14.09
CA VAL A 262 -7.70 -11.19 13.79
C VAL A 262 -6.94 -12.50 13.65
N GLY A 263 -6.21 -12.63 12.53
CA GLY A 263 -5.25 -13.68 12.24
C GLY A 263 -3.81 -13.16 12.38
N TYR A 264 -2.96 -13.40 11.38
CA TYR A 264 -1.61 -12.83 11.35
C TYR A 264 -1.63 -11.40 10.82
N ILE A 265 -1.24 -10.43 11.63
CA ILE A 265 -1.14 -9.03 11.23
C ILE A 265 0.32 -8.56 11.31
N VAL A 266 0.81 -7.97 10.22
CA VAL A 266 2.09 -7.28 10.16
C VAL A 266 1.83 -5.81 9.81
N LEU A 267 2.32 -4.91 10.67
CA LEU A 267 2.22 -3.46 10.50
C LEU A 267 3.63 -2.91 10.31
N ASP A 268 4.02 -2.66 9.07
CA ASP A 268 5.36 -2.16 8.73
C ASP A 268 5.36 -0.63 8.63
N SER A 269 6.29 0.00 9.35
CA SER A 269 6.39 1.46 9.50
C SER A 269 5.15 2.08 10.15
N GLY A 270 4.78 1.50 11.31
CA GLY A 270 3.59 1.85 12.08
C GLY A 270 3.52 3.31 12.52
N TRP A 271 2.34 3.90 12.35
CA TRP A 271 2.00 5.20 12.92
C TRP A 271 1.39 5.03 14.32
N SER A 272 1.88 5.76 15.32
CA SER A 272 1.35 5.71 16.69
C SER A 272 0.11 6.59 16.85
N PRO A 273 -1.05 6.05 17.26
CA PRO A 273 -2.28 6.83 17.50
C PRO A 273 -2.15 7.89 18.58
N THR A 274 -1.22 7.72 19.52
CA THR A 274 -1.03 8.62 20.67
C THR A 274 0.00 9.72 20.41
N GLY A 275 0.52 9.83 19.18
CA GLY A 275 1.66 10.68 18.88
C GLY A 275 2.96 10.21 19.54
N SER A 276 4.07 10.85 19.18
CA SER A 276 5.42 10.57 19.69
C SER A 276 5.65 11.13 21.09
N THR A 277 4.77 10.82 22.05
CA THR A 277 5.01 11.13 23.47
C THR A 277 5.52 9.85 24.11
N PRO A 278 6.80 9.77 24.52
CA PRO A 278 7.29 8.62 25.28
C PRO A 278 6.45 8.47 26.57
N PRO A 279 6.24 7.24 27.07
CA PRO A 279 5.70 7.07 28.41
C PRO A 279 6.64 7.77 29.40
N THR A 280 6.07 8.68 30.20
CA THR A 280 6.73 9.30 31.36
C THR A 280 6.97 8.29 32.45
#